data_AF-A0A939EVY6-F1
#
_entry.id   AF-A0A939EVY6-F1
#
_cell.length_a   1.000
_cell.length_b   1.000
_cell.length_c   1.000
_cell.angle_alpha   90.00
_cell.angle_beta   90.00
_cell.angle_gamma   90.00
#
_symmetry.space_group_name_H-M   'P 1'
#
loop_
_entity.id
_entity.type
_entity.pdbx_description
1 polymer ?
#
loop_
_entity_poly.entity_id
_entity_poly.type
_entity_poly.pdbx_seq_one_letter_code
_entity_poly.pdbx_strand_id
1 'polypeptide(L)'
;MNYNFYASQDDKLALLQYLFNETDLHLYDSYSAYGEEVSEYSCLEEITSKFDLDSGSQSAVMFQLWSPLFSGAIHCERINLDPDYCQGHTFRYRTSGRGLIQLYLGGRNSQGLHYSHLGHYSEKGAAAWESVSPSLGRTSLWNWQVINSTSRKLKYLLHNKWAVEKRGSIGILPGAAALEQQGVLLKL
;
A
#
# COMPACT_ATOMS: atom_id res chain seq x y z
N MET A 1 -2.81 -12.37 1.04
CA MET A 1 -1.43 -12.61 0.54
C MET A 1 -0.53 -11.57 1.17
N ASN A 2 0.74 -11.84 1.44
CA ASN A 2 1.71 -10.85 1.91
C ASN A 2 3.00 -10.96 1.11
N TYR A 3 3.55 -9.83 0.67
CA TYR A 3 4.80 -9.77 -0.06
C TYR A 3 5.55 -8.47 0.24
N ASN A 4 6.83 -8.59 0.57
CA ASN A 4 7.71 -7.46 0.81
C ASN A 4 8.72 -7.32 -0.33
N PHE A 5 9.11 -6.10 -0.64
CA PHE A 5 10.10 -5.81 -1.69
C PHE A 5 10.82 -4.49 -1.41
N TYR A 6 12.12 -4.39 -1.70
CA TYR A 6 12.83 -3.12 -1.68
C TYR A 6 12.63 -2.39 -3.01
N ALA A 7 12.34 -1.09 -2.91
CA ALA A 7 12.07 -0.23 -4.06
C ALA A 7 12.66 1.16 -3.80
N SER A 8 13.45 1.66 -4.75
CA SER A 8 13.85 3.07 -4.81
C SER A 8 12.67 3.98 -5.15
N GLN A 9 12.89 5.29 -5.19
CA GLN A 9 11.90 6.24 -5.71
C GLN A 9 11.47 5.89 -7.15
N ASP A 10 12.42 5.62 -8.03
CA ASP A 10 12.13 5.30 -9.44
C ASP A 10 11.32 4.01 -9.58
N ASP A 11 11.65 2.98 -8.78
CA ASP A 11 10.89 1.72 -8.78
C ASP A 11 9.43 1.95 -8.31
N LYS A 12 9.23 2.82 -7.31
CA LYS A 12 7.90 3.19 -6.80
C LYS A 12 7.10 3.94 -7.86
N LEU A 13 7.72 4.91 -8.55
CA LEU A 13 7.10 5.64 -9.64
C LEU A 13 6.70 4.71 -10.79
N ALA A 14 7.57 3.78 -11.17
CA ALA A 14 7.26 2.78 -12.18
C ALA A 14 6.08 1.88 -11.77
N LEU A 15 6.02 1.45 -10.52
CA LEU A 15 4.90 0.66 -9.98
C LEU A 15 3.58 1.45 -10.04
N LEU A 16 3.59 2.70 -9.57
CA LEU A 16 2.40 3.55 -9.57
C LEU A 16 1.91 3.83 -11.00
N GLN A 17 2.83 4.12 -11.93
CA GLN A 17 2.49 4.31 -13.34
C GLN A 17 1.85 3.04 -13.94
N TYR A 18 2.40 1.87 -13.63
CA TYR A 18 1.83 0.59 -14.06
C TYR A 18 0.41 0.41 -13.51
N LEU A 19 0.16 0.74 -12.24
CA LEU A 19 -1.18 0.65 -11.66
C LEU A 19 -2.18 1.54 -12.42
N PHE A 20 -1.82 2.79 -12.71
CA PHE A 20 -2.70 3.71 -13.43
C PHE A 20 -2.95 3.33 -14.89
N ASN A 21 -1.95 2.78 -15.58
CA ASN A 21 -2.04 2.55 -17.03
C ASN A 21 -2.50 1.13 -17.41
N GLU A 22 -2.11 0.13 -16.61
CA GLU A 22 -2.18 -1.28 -17.00
C GLU A 22 -3.19 -2.07 -16.15
N THR A 23 -3.86 -1.42 -15.21
CA THR A 23 -4.82 -2.07 -14.31
C THR A 23 -6.10 -1.26 -14.17
N ASP A 24 -7.15 -1.91 -13.69
CA ASP A 24 -8.42 -1.30 -13.29
C ASP A 24 -8.44 -0.94 -11.79
N LEU A 25 -7.26 -0.85 -11.16
CA LEU A 25 -7.15 -0.53 -9.74
C LEU A 25 -7.20 0.97 -9.51
N HIS A 26 -8.13 1.35 -8.67
CA HIS A 26 -8.23 2.66 -8.07
C HIS A 26 -7.29 2.74 -6.86
N LEU A 27 -6.54 3.84 -6.76
CA LEU A 27 -5.54 4.08 -5.72
C LEU A 27 -6.08 5.12 -4.74
N TYR A 28 -6.24 4.74 -3.48
CA TYR A 28 -6.71 5.64 -2.42
C TYR A 28 -5.68 5.83 -1.33
N ASP A 29 -5.75 6.95 -0.61
CA ASP A 29 -5.10 7.08 0.69
C ASP A 29 -5.49 5.93 1.62
N SER A 30 -4.52 5.35 2.33
CA SER A 30 -4.84 4.48 3.47
C SER A 30 -5.36 5.30 4.65
N TYR A 31 -4.73 6.45 4.89
CA TYR A 31 -5.15 7.45 5.86
C TYR A 31 -4.99 8.84 5.24
N SER A 32 -5.97 9.71 5.44
CA SER A 32 -5.86 11.11 5.02
C SER A 32 -4.90 11.89 5.92
N ALA A 33 -4.55 13.10 5.48
CA ALA A 33 -4.00 14.11 6.37
C ALA A 33 -5.01 14.46 7.48
N TYR A 34 -4.53 15.01 8.58
CA TYR A 34 -5.38 15.35 9.71
C TYR A 34 -6.44 16.38 9.31
N GLY A 35 -7.70 16.11 9.66
CA GLY A 35 -8.81 17.01 9.32
C GLY A 35 -9.32 16.93 7.89
N GLU A 36 -8.67 16.17 7.00
CA GLU A 36 -9.00 16.11 5.57
C GLU A 36 -9.68 14.80 5.19
N GLU A 37 -10.40 14.80 4.06
CA GLU A 37 -10.94 13.59 3.44
C GLU A 37 -9.84 12.73 2.80
N VAL A 38 -10.11 11.44 2.57
CA VAL A 38 -9.21 10.58 1.81
C VAL A 38 -9.27 10.92 0.33
N SER A 39 -8.13 10.94 -0.33
CA SER A 39 -8.05 11.18 -1.77
C SER A 39 -8.05 9.85 -2.55
N GLU A 40 -8.74 9.86 -3.69
CA GLU A 40 -8.48 8.93 -4.79
C GLU A 40 -7.48 9.60 -5.73
N TYR A 41 -6.55 8.82 -6.27
CA TYR A 41 -5.55 9.29 -7.21
C TYR A 41 -5.77 8.65 -8.58
N SER A 42 -5.54 9.44 -9.62
CA SER A 42 -5.72 9.06 -11.01
C SER A 42 -4.44 9.16 -11.84
N CYS A 43 -3.40 9.83 -11.33
CA CYS A 43 -2.13 9.96 -12.02
C CYS A 43 -0.92 10.16 -11.09
N LEU A 44 0.29 10.07 -11.66
CA LEU A 44 1.53 10.27 -10.91
C LEU A 44 1.70 11.69 -10.35
N GLU A 45 1.25 12.71 -11.08
CA GLU A 45 1.43 14.11 -10.68
C GLU A 45 0.74 14.42 -9.35
N GLU A 46 -0.47 13.89 -9.14
CA GLU A 46 -1.19 14.01 -7.88
C GLU A 46 -0.41 13.36 -6.72
N ILE A 47 0.26 12.21 -6.98
CA ILE A 47 1.08 11.53 -5.98
C ILE A 47 2.35 12.32 -5.67
N THR A 48 3.11 12.72 -6.69
CA THR A 48 4.41 13.38 -6.48
C THR A 48 4.28 14.81 -5.97
N SER A 49 3.13 15.45 -6.16
CA SER A 49 2.82 16.74 -5.55
C SER A 49 2.53 16.64 -4.05
N LYS A 50 2.07 15.48 -3.56
CA LYS A 50 1.62 15.27 -2.17
C LYS A 50 2.62 14.47 -1.32
N PHE A 51 3.37 13.55 -1.91
CA PHE A 51 4.18 12.58 -1.16
C PHE A 51 5.67 12.62 -1.53
N ASP A 52 6.51 12.55 -0.50
CA ASP A 52 7.92 12.17 -0.66
C ASP A 52 8.02 10.65 -0.79
N LEU A 53 8.37 10.18 -2.00
CA LEU A 53 8.53 8.76 -2.30
C LEU A 53 9.96 8.25 -2.04
N ASP A 54 10.93 9.10 -1.75
CA ASP A 54 12.30 8.69 -1.43
C ASP A 54 12.47 8.51 0.08
N SER A 55 12.13 9.53 0.87
CA SER A 55 12.46 9.57 2.30
C SER A 55 11.35 9.03 3.19
N GLY A 56 11.72 8.44 4.33
CA GLY A 56 10.77 8.10 5.39
C GLY A 56 11.07 6.79 6.13
N SER A 57 10.03 6.21 6.74
CA SER A 57 10.10 4.96 7.49
C SER A 57 9.48 3.79 6.70
N GLN A 58 9.33 2.64 7.35
CA GLN A 58 8.73 1.41 6.82
C GLN A 58 7.34 1.57 6.18
N SER A 59 6.60 2.63 6.50
CA SER A 59 5.29 2.93 5.90
C SER A 59 5.16 4.43 5.68
N ALA A 60 6.15 5.00 5.00
CA ALA A 60 6.23 6.42 4.69
C ALA A 60 5.01 6.89 3.89
N VAL A 61 4.57 6.08 2.93
CA VAL A 61 3.40 6.35 2.11
C VAL A 61 2.55 5.09 2.07
N MET A 62 1.24 5.22 2.35
CA MET A 62 0.34 4.08 2.47
C MET A 62 -0.91 4.26 1.63
N PHE A 63 -1.15 3.31 0.73
CA PHE A 63 -2.32 3.29 -0.13
C PHE A 63 -3.19 2.06 0.09
N GLN A 64 -4.46 2.18 -0.30
CA GLN A 64 -5.40 1.08 -0.50
C GLN A 64 -5.77 1.00 -1.98
N LEU A 65 -5.70 -0.21 -2.53
CA LEU A 65 -6.10 -0.50 -3.90
C LEU A 65 -7.46 -1.20 -3.90
N TRP A 66 -8.32 -0.74 -4.79
CA TRP A 66 -9.66 -1.29 -4.99
C TRP A 66 -9.96 -1.40 -6.48
N SER A 67 -10.79 -2.35 -6.88
CA SER A 67 -11.36 -2.41 -8.22
C SER A 67 -12.87 -2.67 -8.10
N PRO A 68 -13.70 -2.12 -9.00
CA PRO A 68 -15.11 -2.48 -9.09
C PRO A 68 -15.35 -4.00 -9.18
N LEU A 69 -14.40 -4.76 -9.74
CA LEU A 69 -14.46 -6.21 -9.84
C LEU A 69 -14.34 -6.92 -8.47
N PHE A 70 -13.93 -6.21 -7.43
CA PHE A 70 -13.87 -6.75 -6.07
C PHE A 70 -15.25 -6.83 -5.42
N SER A 71 -16.30 -6.25 -6.03
CA SER A 71 -17.71 -6.19 -5.57
C SER A 71 -17.97 -5.47 -4.25
N GLY A 72 -17.08 -5.56 -3.26
CA GLY A 72 -17.23 -4.91 -1.97
C GLY A 72 -17.06 -3.39 -2.07
N ALA A 73 -17.83 -2.65 -1.26
CA ALA A 73 -17.74 -1.20 -1.20
C ALA A 73 -16.54 -0.74 -0.35
N ILE A 74 -15.98 0.40 -0.74
CA ILE A 74 -15.05 1.16 0.08
C ILE A 74 -15.81 2.11 1.00
N HIS A 75 -15.26 2.34 2.19
CA HIS A 75 -15.82 3.25 3.18
C HIS A 75 -14.76 4.24 3.65
N CYS A 76 -15.10 5.53 3.72
CA CYS A 76 -14.25 6.54 4.33
C CYS A 76 -14.66 6.67 5.80
N GLU A 77 -13.86 6.09 6.69
CA GLU A 77 -14.17 6.04 8.12
C GLU A 77 -13.41 7.12 8.87
N ARG A 78 -14.14 7.92 9.67
CA ARG A 78 -13.53 8.89 10.59
C ARG A 78 -12.91 8.16 11.77
N ILE A 79 -11.65 8.44 12.03
CA ILE A 79 -10.91 7.99 13.20
C ILE A 79 -10.75 9.18 14.14
N ASN A 80 -11.19 9.02 15.39
CA ASN A 80 -10.88 9.98 16.43
C ASN A 80 -9.44 9.81 16.88
N LEU A 81 -8.75 10.93 17.04
CA LEU A 81 -7.36 10.99 17.44
C LEU A 81 -7.26 11.57 18.84
N ASP A 82 -6.22 11.15 19.54
CA ASP A 82 -5.80 11.81 20.76
C ASP A 82 -4.94 13.03 20.38
N PRO A 83 -5.41 14.27 20.63
CA PRO A 83 -4.71 15.48 20.23
C PRO A 83 -3.32 15.60 20.85
N ASP A 84 -3.07 14.99 22.02
CA ASP A 84 -1.78 15.04 22.72
C ASP A 84 -0.66 14.34 21.92
N TYR A 85 -1.04 13.38 21.08
CA TYR A 85 -0.11 12.63 20.21
C TYR A 85 -0.20 13.03 18.74
N CYS A 86 -1.13 13.93 18.39
CA CYS A 86 -1.44 14.29 17.00
C CYS A 86 -1.38 15.81 16.77
N GLN A 87 -0.50 16.53 17.49
CA GLN A 87 -0.28 17.97 17.31
C GLN A 87 -1.57 18.80 17.41
N GLY A 88 -2.48 18.42 18.31
CA GLY A 88 -3.77 19.10 18.50
C GLY A 88 -4.88 18.66 17.53
N HIS A 89 -4.61 17.81 16.54
CA HIS A 89 -5.63 17.29 15.65
C HIS A 89 -6.47 16.21 16.33
N THR A 90 -7.79 16.28 16.14
CA THR A 90 -8.77 15.42 16.83
C THR A 90 -9.35 14.32 15.95
N PHE A 91 -9.09 14.35 14.63
CA PHE A 91 -9.53 13.29 13.72
C PHE A 91 -8.71 13.23 12.43
N ARG A 92 -8.80 12.08 11.76
CA ARG A 92 -8.47 11.86 10.34
C ARG A 92 -9.41 10.83 9.75
N TYR A 93 -9.37 10.63 8.43
CA TYR A 93 -10.12 9.56 7.77
C TYR A 93 -9.20 8.41 7.37
N ARG A 94 -9.78 7.23 7.20
CA ARG A 94 -9.13 6.07 6.56
C ARG A 94 -10.01 5.48 5.48
N THR A 95 -9.39 4.97 4.43
CA THR A 95 -10.07 4.12 3.46
C THR A 95 -10.19 2.71 4.04
N SER A 96 -11.42 2.23 4.11
CA SER A 96 -11.81 1.04 4.85
C SER A 96 -12.54 0.05 3.97
N GLY A 97 -12.23 -1.24 4.14
CA GLY A 97 -12.86 -2.33 3.41
C GLY A 97 -12.11 -3.63 3.64
N ARG A 98 -12.83 -4.76 3.70
CA ARG A 98 -12.21 -6.06 4.03
C ARG A 98 -11.31 -6.62 2.94
N GLY A 99 -11.66 -6.39 1.68
CA GLY A 99 -10.96 -6.94 0.53
C GLY A 99 -10.03 -5.97 -0.17
N LEU A 100 -9.68 -4.84 0.47
CA LEU A 100 -8.71 -3.89 -0.06
C LEU A 100 -7.32 -4.52 -0.12
N ILE A 101 -6.57 -4.20 -1.18
CA ILE A 101 -5.16 -4.54 -1.29
C ILE A 101 -4.34 -3.37 -0.75
N GLN A 102 -3.50 -3.66 0.22
CA GLN A 102 -2.61 -2.71 0.86
C GLN A 102 -1.34 -2.57 0.04
N LEU A 103 -0.96 -1.32 -0.28
CA LEU A 103 0.33 -0.98 -0.87
C LEU A 103 1.02 0.06 0.01
N TYR A 104 1.98 -0.36 0.81
CA TYR A 104 2.72 0.51 1.72
C TYR A 104 4.15 0.64 1.24
N LEU A 105 4.55 1.86 0.90
CA LEU A 105 5.86 2.16 0.35
C LEU A 105 6.82 2.54 1.48
N GLY A 106 7.91 1.80 1.57
CA GLY A 106 9.00 2.07 2.52
C GLY A 106 9.88 3.21 2.04
N GLY A 107 10.20 4.15 2.92
CA GLY A 107 11.13 5.24 2.65
C GLY A 107 12.58 4.91 3.00
N ARG A 108 13.48 5.83 2.68
CA ARG A 108 14.89 5.81 3.06
C ARG A 108 15.12 6.77 4.23
N ASN A 109 15.96 6.36 5.18
CA ASN A 109 16.44 7.24 6.25
C ASN A 109 17.89 6.89 6.63
N SER A 110 18.38 7.45 7.74
CA SER A 110 19.76 7.22 8.22
C SER A 110 20.10 5.76 8.50
N GLN A 111 19.10 4.88 8.65
CA GLN A 111 19.30 3.45 8.86
C GLN A 111 19.31 2.63 7.55
N GLY A 112 19.01 3.28 6.41
CA GLY A 112 18.92 2.64 5.10
C GLY A 112 17.53 2.71 4.47
N LEU A 113 17.33 1.90 3.45
CA LEU A 113 16.07 1.76 2.72
C LEU A 113 15.18 0.70 3.38
N HIS A 114 13.97 1.08 3.78
CA HIS A 114 12.96 0.16 4.31
C HIS A 114 12.24 -0.56 3.17
N TYR A 115 11.81 -1.80 3.40
CA TYR A 115 11.06 -2.52 2.38
C TYR A 115 9.68 -1.89 2.18
N SER A 116 9.09 -2.07 1.01
CA SER A 116 7.67 -1.83 0.74
C SER A 116 6.88 -3.13 0.94
N HIS A 117 5.59 -3.00 1.21
CA HIS A 117 4.67 -4.09 1.50
C HIS A 117 3.48 -4.08 0.53
N LEU A 118 3.16 -5.26 0.00
CA LEU A 118 1.93 -5.54 -0.73
C LEU A 118 1.18 -6.66 0.00
N GLY A 119 -0.05 -6.39 0.41
CA GLY A 119 -0.80 -7.35 1.22
C GLY A 119 -2.30 -7.22 1.14
N HIS A 120 -3.02 -8.21 1.66
CA HIS A 120 -4.45 -8.13 1.94
C HIS A 120 -4.86 -9.26 2.88
N TYR A 121 -5.99 -9.08 3.58
CA TYR A 121 -6.59 -10.14 4.39
C TYR A 121 -6.88 -11.39 3.54
N SER A 122 -6.72 -12.58 4.12
CA SER A 122 -7.37 -13.76 3.54
C SER A 122 -8.88 -13.68 3.81
N GLU A 123 -9.70 -14.36 3.02
CA GLU A 123 -11.15 -14.44 3.25
C GLU A 123 -11.46 -14.93 4.67
N LYS A 124 -10.79 -16.01 5.11
CA LYS A 124 -10.90 -16.52 6.48
C LYS A 124 -10.49 -15.48 7.52
N GLY A 125 -9.41 -14.73 7.25
CA GLY A 125 -8.95 -13.65 8.12
C GLY A 125 -9.97 -12.53 8.20
N ALA A 126 -10.51 -12.07 7.07
CA ALA A 126 -11.56 -11.07 7.04
C ALA A 126 -12.82 -11.52 7.78
N ALA A 127 -13.26 -12.78 7.60
CA ALA A 127 -14.42 -13.34 8.29
C ALA A 127 -14.24 -13.35 9.82
N ALA A 128 -13.05 -13.70 10.30
CA ALA A 128 -12.75 -13.73 11.74
C ALA A 128 -12.87 -12.35 12.42
N TRP A 129 -12.73 -11.27 11.65
CA TRP A 129 -12.83 -9.88 12.14
C TRP A 129 -14.20 -9.24 11.86
N GLU A 130 -15.20 -9.98 11.37
CA GLU A 130 -16.54 -9.44 11.08
C GLU A 130 -17.24 -8.90 12.33
N SER A 131 -17.23 -9.67 13.41
CA SER A 131 -17.86 -9.28 14.67
C SER A 131 -17.13 -8.12 15.36
N VAL A 132 -15.82 -7.99 15.13
CA VAL A 132 -14.97 -6.97 15.77
C VAL A 132 -15.07 -5.61 15.07
N SER A 133 -15.25 -5.60 13.76
CA SER A 133 -15.28 -4.36 12.97
C SER A 133 -16.41 -4.37 11.94
N PRO A 134 -17.68 -4.38 12.39
CA PRO A 134 -18.83 -4.49 11.51
C PRO A 134 -18.92 -3.32 10.50
N SER A 135 -18.32 -2.17 10.81
CA SER A 135 -18.23 -1.00 9.92
C SER A 135 -17.47 -1.28 8.60
N LEU A 136 -16.63 -2.32 8.55
CA LEU A 136 -15.88 -2.70 7.33
C LEU A 136 -16.71 -3.51 6.31
N GLY A 137 -18.01 -3.67 6.56
CA GLY A 137 -18.91 -4.46 5.73
C GLY A 137 -18.73 -5.98 5.93
N ARG A 138 -19.49 -6.76 5.17
CA ARG A 138 -19.45 -8.23 5.20
C ARG A 138 -18.40 -8.77 4.22
N THR A 139 -17.60 -9.73 4.67
CA THR A 139 -16.63 -10.53 3.89
C THR A 139 -17.30 -11.17 2.69
N SER A 140 -18.54 -11.65 2.84
CA SER A 140 -19.30 -12.30 1.76
C SER A 140 -19.70 -11.37 0.61
N LEU A 141 -19.54 -10.05 0.75
CA LEU A 141 -19.79 -9.09 -0.34
C LEU A 141 -18.58 -8.90 -1.24
N TRP A 142 -17.41 -9.43 -0.87
CA TRP A 142 -16.17 -9.27 -1.61
C TRP A 142 -15.89 -10.48 -2.50
N ASN A 143 -15.45 -10.22 -3.73
CA ASN A 143 -15.02 -11.25 -4.67
C ASN A 143 -13.57 -11.67 -4.37
N TRP A 144 -13.41 -12.57 -3.39
CA TRP A 144 -12.09 -13.05 -2.94
C TRP A 144 -11.30 -13.76 -4.04
N GLN A 145 -11.97 -14.42 -4.99
CA GLN A 145 -11.28 -15.03 -6.12
C GLN A 145 -10.57 -13.97 -6.97
N VAL A 146 -11.27 -12.88 -7.32
CA VAL A 146 -10.70 -11.77 -8.08
C VAL A 146 -9.59 -11.09 -7.29
N ILE A 147 -9.82 -10.73 -6.02
CA ILE A 147 -8.82 -10.09 -5.15
C ILE A 147 -7.53 -10.92 -5.08
N ASN A 148 -7.65 -12.23 -4.83
CA ASN A 148 -6.50 -13.13 -4.79
C ASN A 148 -5.78 -13.22 -6.14
N SER A 149 -6.52 -13.22 -7.26
CA SER A 149 -5.91 -13.26 -8.58
C SER A 149 -5.16 -11.96 -8.91
N THR A 150 -5.73 -10.81 -8.60
CA THR A 150 -5.14 -9.49 -8.82
C THR A 150 -3.89 -9.31 -7.96
N SER A 151 -3.98 -9.64 -6.67
CA SER A 151 -2.84 -9.52 -5.76
C SER A 151 -1.69 -10.47 -6.14
N ARG A 152 -2.00 -11.68 -6.65
CA ARG A 152 -0.99 -12.61 -7.20
C ARG A 152 -0.34 -12.09 -8.47
N LYS A 153 -1.09 -11.42 -9.37
CA LYS A 153 -0.53 -10.80 -10.58
C LYS A 153 0.46 -9.69 -10.22
N LEU A 154 0.09 -8.80 -9.29
CA LEU A 154 0.99 -7.75 -8.79
C LEU A 154 2.24 -8.34 -8.14
N LYS A 155 2.07 -9.34 -7.27
CA LYS A 155 3.22 -10.08 -6.70
C LYS A 155 4.07 -10.70 -7.81
N TYR A 156 3.46 -11.32 -8.82
CA TYR A 156 4.20 -11.96 -9.89
C TYR A 156 5.05 -10.96 -10.68
N LEU A 157 4.48 -9.80 -11.01
CA LEU A 157 5.18 -8.69 -11.65
C LEU A 157 6.40 -8.28 -10.81
N LEU A 158 6.18 -7.90 -9.55
CA LEU A 158 7.27 -7.44 -8.68
C LEU A 158 8.33 -8.52 -8.44
N HIS A 159 7.91 -9.74 -8.15
CA HIS A 159 8.82 -10.81 -7.72
C HIS A 159 9.54 -11.55 -8.85
N ASN A 160 8.89 -11.73 -10.00
CA ASN A 160 9.41 -12.57 -11.08
C ASN A 160 9.78 -11.79 -12.33
N LYS A 161 9.24 -10.57 -12.51
CA LYS A 161 9.54 -9.75 -13.69
C LYS A 161 10.46 -8.60 -13.38
N TRP A 162 10.27 -7.92 -12.25
CA TRP A 162 11.01 -6.69 -11.94
C TRP A 162 12.17 -6.92 -10.96
N ALA A 163 12.00 -7.76 -9.94
CA ALA A 163 13.08 -8.04 -9.00
C ALA A 163 14.29 -8.64 -9.72
N VAL A 164 15.43 -7.98 -9.53
CA VAL A 164 16.73 -8.43 -10.06
C VAL A 164 17.45 -9.36 -9.10
N GLU A 165 17.17 -9.20 -7.80
CA GLU A 165 17.77 -9.99 -6.73
C GLU A 165 16.73 -10.28 -5.62
N LYS A 166 17.11 -11.14 -4.67
CA LYS A 166 16.27 -11.52 -3.53
C LYS A 166 17.08 -11.62 -2.25
N ARG A 167 16.47 -11.20 -1.14
CA ARG A 167 16.97 -11.44 0.22
C ARG A 167 15.92 -12.21 1.00
N GLY A 168 16.13 -13.51 1.14
CA GLY A 168 15.11 -14.42 1.66
C GLY A 168 13.85 -14.38 0.79
N SER A 169 12.71 -14.01 1.37
CA SER A 169 11.43 -13.86 0.67
C SER A 169 11.18 -12.47 0.09
N ILE A 170 12.09 -11.51 0.32
CA ILE A 170 11.96 -10.11 -0.08
C ILE A 170 12.61 -9.92 -1.45
N GLY A 171 11.89 -9.35 -2.42
CA GLY A 171 12.48 -9.00 -3.73
C GLY A 171 13.24 -7.68 -3.66
N ILE A 172 14.29 -7.53 -4.46
CA ILE A 172 15.03 -6.28 -4.61
C ILE A 172 14.83 -5.80 -6.05
N LEU A 173 14.16 -4.66 -6.22
CA LEU A 173 13.91 -4.03 -7.52
C LEU A 173 15.18 -3.32 -8.04
N PRO A 174 15.27 -3.02 -9.36
CA PRO A 174 16.50 -2.54 -9.98
C PRO A 174 17.08 -1.28 -9.32
N GLY A 175 16.24 -0.27 -9.03
CA GLY A 175 16.73 0.95 -8.40
C GLY A 175 17.16 0.73 -6.94
N ALA A 176 16.47 -0.14 -6.20
CA ALA A 176 16.91 -0.54 -4.86
C ALA A 176 18.25 -1.28 -4.87
N ALA A 177 18.48 -2.16 -5.85
CA ALA A 177 19.77 -2.82 -6.03
C ALA A 177 20.89 -1.82 -6.34
N ALA A 178 20.61 -0.81 -7.17
CA ALA A 178 21.55 0.27 -7.46
C ALA A 178 21.89 1.08 -6.21
N LEU A 179 20.90 1.39 -5.36
CA LEU A 179 21.14 2.04 -4.06
C LEU A 179 22.02 1.19 -3.13
N GLU A 180 21.79 -0.13 -3.09
CA GLU A 180 22.62 -1.04 -2.29
C GLU A 180 24.07 -1.07 -2.78
N GLN A 181 24.29 -1.10 -4.09
CA GLN A 181 25.63 -1.00 -4.68
C GLN A 181 26.34 0.33 -4.36
N GLN A 182 25.57 1.40 -4.11
CA GLN A 182 26.07 2.70 -3.65
C GLN A 182 26.29 2.76 -2.13
N GLY A 183 26.10 1.66 -1.40
CA GLY A 183 26.34 1.56 0.04
C GLY A 183 25.12 1.85 0.91
N VAL A 184 23.92 2.01 0.34
CA VAL A 184 22.67 2.13 1.12
C VAL A 184 22.31 0.77 1.69
N LEU A 185 22.15 0.67 3.01
CA LEU A 185 21.72 -0.57 3.65
C LEU A 185 20.26 -0.87 3.34
N LEU A 186 19.93 -2.13 3.02
CA LEU A 186 18.54 -2.60 2.92
C LEU A 186 18.07 -3.12 4.28
N LYS A 187 17.09 -2.44 4.88
CA LYS A 187 16.67 -2.61 6.28
C LYS A 187 15.70 -3.78 6.42
N LEU A 188 16.06 -4.79 7.23
CA LEU A 188 15.18 -5.91 7.64
C LEU A 188 14.15 -5.50 8.70
#